data_AF-A0A7J5F2X9-F1
#
_entry.id   AF-A0A7J5F2X9-F1
#
_cell.length_a   1.000
_cell.length_b   1.000
_cell.length_c   1.000
_cell.angle_alpha   90.00
_cell.angle_beta   90.00
_cell.angle_gamma   90.00
#
_symmetry.space_group_name_H-M   'P 1'
#
loop_
_entity.id
_entity.type
_entity.pdbx_description
1 polymer ?
#
loop_
_entity_poly.entity_id
_entity_poly.type
_entity_poly.pdbx_seq_one_letter_code
_entity_poly.pdbx_strand_id
1 'polypeptide(L)'
;MNAAVTLLRLTLFLLLCAGTLAAQEKKEPPPSAPGAVPAQAPKSDAPLPKIDLPEFVITGSERIDLDVATKPADDEERLFTPERPTPGLRSFETEGAAARKQTKSFPAVPSPMNGKVFGGFGFYLTPQLDGWLTGSDERSSYLLNGHYSASEGHVRNGGWWRGGFGVKGRTVLPESSRVLPYAQLSGELRYGRESYRPYASAESTQVRDLSSYEVSVGAGSRYALPYRSLSGFDYSGRIGIAGFSASDSSTNSETDLFLTGTATTRFMAAAFRAQTEYRFTTYDMALPNMKSGQWFVLKGDGQTLLLPSLQLTFALQQFLYRGNTGAASGRLYPQAELRYFLTESATMSVGFVPAVERTTLSSLIRTNRYMRFAAPLLPSDVPVHVTAGLEFSPMPELTASAKFSYRHIDNEPTFLDTGGAKVWEVRYLSGVRSSRVDLSVSYRFDERQNVTAYLWTSSARQKDSSLVLPYRSAFTAGSVFHRTFDIGVNLEAAAEYVAARPSDFSGVNENAGYLFASVKGDVALADRFRAYAELHNLLDQHYYIWNGYRERGIYLLAGVSYSW
;
A
#
# COMPACT_ATOMS: atom_id res chain seq x y z
N MET A 1 30.60 17.42 -20.73
CA MET A 1 29.42 16.63 -20.26
C MET A 1 29.77 15.19 -19.91
N ASN A 2 30.26 14.36 -20.82
CA ASN A 2 30.41 12.91 -20.58
C ASN A 2 31.15 12.52 -19.28
N ALA A 3 32.28 13.16 -18.95
CA ALA A 3 33.04 12.85 -17.73
C ALA A 3 32.23 13.02 -16.43
N ALA A 4 31.36 14.03 -16.34
CA ALA A 4 30.53 14.26 -15.15
C ALA A 4 29.45 13.18 -15.00
N VAL A 5 28.87 12.71 -16.11
CA VAL A 5 27.90 11.60 -16.11
C VAL A 5 28.57 10.27 -15.74
N THR A 6 29.78 10.01 -16.24
CA THR A 6 30.56 8.83 -15.85
C THR A 6 30.94 8.87 -14.37
N LEU A 7 31.37 10.02 -13.86
CA LEU A 7 31.69 10.19 -12.44
C LEU A 7 30.46 9.99 -11.56
N LEU A 8 29.31 10.59 -11.92
CA LEU A 8 28.05 10.42 -11.18
C LEU A 8 27.61 8.94 -11.14
N ARG A 9 27.71 8.23 -12.27
CA ARG A 9 27.42 6.79 -12.35
C ARG A 9 28.35 5.96 -11.46
N LEU A 10 29.65 6.27 -11.44
CA LEU A 10 30.64 5.56 -10.61
C LEU A 10 30.41 5.83 -9.10
N THR A 11 30.15 7.08 -8.71
CA THR A 11 29.89 7.45 -7.32
C THR A 11 28.59 6.84 -6.80
N LEU A 12 27.53 6.81 -7.61
CA LEU A 12 26.26 6.17 -7.23
C LEU A 12 26.42 4.65 -7.06
N PHE A 13 27.19 4.00 -7.94
CA PHE A 13 27.51 2.57 -7.85
C PHE A 13 28.36 2.26 -6.60
N LEU A 14 29.39 3.07 -6.31
CA LEU A 14 30.20 2.92 -5.11
C LEU A 14 29.42 3.15 -3.81
N LEU A 15 28.48 4.10 -3.78
CA LEU A 15 27.58 4.32 -2.63
C LEU A 15 26.66 3.11 -2.39
N LEU A 16 26.14 2.50 -3.45
CA LEU A 16 25.33 1.28 -3.36
C LEU A 16 26.14 0.07 -2.85
N CYS A 17 27.40 -0.10 -3.30
CA CYS A 17 28.26 -1.18 -2.82
C CYS A 17 28.87 -0.95 -1.42
N ALA A 18 29.06 0.30 -0.99
CA ALA A 18 29.60 0.59 0.34
C ALA A 18 28.61 0.29 1.47
N GLY A 19 27.30 0.41 1.20
CA GLY A 19 26.25 0.15 2.19
C GLY A 19 26.12 -1.31 2.65
N THR A 20 26.65 -2.28 1.89
CA THR A 20 26.49 -3.71 2.16
C THR A 20 27.66 -4.37 2.90
N LEU A 21 28.77 -3.65 3.13
CA LEU A 21 30.01 -4.21 3.69
C LEU A 21 30.35 -3.75 5.12
N ALA A 22 29.49 -2.95 5.75
CA ALA A 22 29.69 -2.41 7.11
C ALA A 22 28.81 -3.07 8.19
N ALA A 23 28.51 -4.36 8.05
CA ALA A 23 27.89 -5.17 9.12
C ALA A 23 28.97 -5.75 10.04
N GLN A 24 29.55 -4.89 10.90
CA GLN A 24 30.58 -5.30 11.86
C GLN A 24 29.95 -6.07 13.03
N GLU A 25 30.47 -7.25 13.36
CA GLU A 25 30.08 -7.98 14.58
C GLU A 25 30.31 -7.11 15.82
N LYS A 26 29.22 -6.66 16.44
CA LYS A 26 29.29 -5.90 17.69
C LYS A 26 29.45 -6.87 18.86
N LYS A 27 30.70 -7.08 19.30
CA LYS A 27 31.01 -7.78 20.54
C LYS A 27 30.23 -7.18 21.71
N GLU A 28 29.65 -8.05 22.54
CA GLU A 28 28.91 -7.63 23.74
C GLU A 28 29.80 -6.84 24.71
N PRO A 29 29.29 -5.78 25.35
CA PRO A 29 30.02 -5.06 26.38
C PRO A 29 30.06 -5.88 27.69
N PRO A 30 31.17 -5.83 28.46
CA PRO A 30 31.24 -6.49 29.76
C PRO A 30 30.26 -5.85 30.77
N PRO A 31 29.80 -6.62 31.78
CA PRO A 31 28.83 -6.14 32.76
C PRO A 31 29.39 -4.99 33.61
N SER A 32 28.58 -3.94 33.77
CA SER A 32 28.94 -2.72 34.52
C SER A 32 29.00 -2.96 36.03
N ALA A 33 30.06 -2.48 36.67
CA ALA A 33 30.14 -2.43 38.14
C ALA A 33 29.18 -1.37 38.72
N PRO A 34 28.60 -1.60 39.91
CA PRO A 34 27.65 -0.67 40.52
C PRO A 34 28.34 0.52 41.21
N GLY A 35 27.93 1.75 40.86
CA GLY A 35 28.21 2.96 41.66
C GLY A 35 28.80 4.14 40.90
N ALA A 36 27.94 4.96 40.27
CA ALA A 36 28.28 6.31 39.83
C ALA A 36 27.04 7.23 39.89
N VAL A 37 27.21 8.45 40.40
CA VAL A 37 26.15 9.47 40.58
C VAL A 37 26.23 10.49 39.42
N PRO A 38 25.10 10.92 38.82
CA PRO A 38 25.12 11.84 37.68
C PRO A 38 25.27 13.32 38.10
N ALA A 39 25.98 14.10 37.27
CA ALA A 39 26.13 15.55 37.40
C ALA A 39 25.17 16.32 36.47
N GLN A 40 24.78 17.55 36.86
CA GLN A 40 23.86 18.42 36.12
C GLN A 40 24.56 19.30 35.08
N ALA A 41 23.82 19.71 34.04
CA ALA A 41 24.28 20.61 32.98
C ALA A 41 23.56 21.98 33.01
N PRO A 42 24.21 23.09 32.62
CA PRO A 42 23.64 24.44 32.69
C PRO A 42 22.79 24.82 31.46
N LYS A 43 21.91 25.82 31.64
CA LYS A 43 21.09 26.44 30.58
C LYS A 43 21.80 27.64 29.93
N SER A 44 21.38 27.99 28.72
CA SER A 44 21.80 29.20 27.99
C SER A 44 20.57 29.85 27.34
N ASP A 45 20.42 31.16 27.51
CA ASP A 45 19.33 31.98 26.94
C ASP A 45 19.91 33.02 25.97
N ALA A 46 19.47 33.00 24.70
CA ALA A 46 19.69 34.09 23.73
C ALA A 46 18.64 34.05 22.59
N PRO A 47 18.01 35.18 22.22
CA PRO A 47 17.01 35.23 21.15
C PRO A 47 17.60 35.57 19.76
N LEU A 48 16.92 35.14 18.69
CA LEU A 48 17.32 35.34 17.29
C LEU A 48 16.49 36.42 16.55
N PRO A 49 17.05 37.11 15.53
CA PRO A 49 16.41 38.23 14.84
C PRO A 49 15.47 37.81 13.69
N LYS A 50 14.63 38.75 13.22
CA LYS A 50 13.67 38.61 12.11
C LYS A 50 14.20 39.22 10.80
N ILE A 51 13.69 38.73 9.66
CA ILE A 51 13.95 39.23 8.30
C ILE A 51 12.61 39.25 7.53
N ASP A 52 12.35 40.34 6.79
CA ASP A 52 11.19 40.51 5.89
C ASP A 52 11.57 40.25 4.41
N LEU A 53 10.59 39.93 3.56
CA LEU A 53 10.76 39.72 2.11
C LEU A 53 9.59 40.33 1.29
N PRO A 54 9.83 40.84 0.07
CA PRO A 54 8.83 41.49 -0.78
C PRO A 54 8.18 40.57 -1.84
N GLU A 55 7.04 41.02 -2.39
CA GLU A 55 6.23 40.33 -3.41
C GLU A 55 6.56 40.73 -4.86
N PHE A 56 6.37 39.80 -5.83
CA PHE A 56 6.26 40.09 -7.27
C PHE A 56 5.29 39.10 -7.99
N VAL A 57 4.92 39.39 -9.25
CA VAL A 57 3.54 39.23 -9.79
C VAL A 57 3.49 38.78 -11.28
N ILE A 58 2.56 37.86 -11.66
CA ILE A 58 2.04 37.53 -13.04
C ILE A 58 3.03 36.80 -14.04
N THR A 59 2.71 35.93 -15.04
CA THR A 59 1.53 35.60 -15.92
C THR A 59 1.46 34.10 -16.37
N GLY A 60 0.33 33.66 -16.97
CA GLY A 60 0.11 32.73 -18.15
C GLY A 60 0.77 31.33 -18.24
N SER A 61 0.12 30.16 -18.51
CA SER A 61 -0.88 29.67 -19.53
C SER A 61 -0.23 28.91 -20.74
N GLU A 62 -0.63 27.72 -21.25
CA GLU A 62 -1.70 26.73 -20.93
C GLU A 62 -1.56 25.35 -21.71
N ARG A 63 -2.17 24.24 -21.17
CA ARG A 63 -2.74 22.96 -21.76
C ARG A 63 -2.08 22.08 -22.86
N ILE A 64 -2.38 20.76 -23.05
CA ILE A 64 -2.72 19.51 -22.28
C ILE A 64 -3.08 18.37 -23.30
N ASP A 65 -2.73 17.08 -23.08
CA ASP A 65 -3.64 15.88 -23.21
C ASP A 65 -3.00 14.49 -22.90
N LEU A 66 -3.81 13.51 -22.44
CA LEU A 66 -3.41 12.20 -21.83
C LEU A 66 -3.89 10.95 -22.61
N ASP A 67 -3.41 9.73 -22.27
CA ASP A 67 -4.25 8.62 -21.72
C ASP A 67 -3.48 7.27 -21.48
N VAL A 68 -4.11 6.39 -20.66
CA VAL A 68 -3.94 4.94 -20.40
C VAL A 68 -3.41 4.56 -19.00
N ALA A 69 -4.32 4.01 -18.19
CA ALA A 69 -4.05 3.46 -16.85
C ALA A 69 -3.62 1.98 -16.89
N THR A 70 -2.51 1.64 -16.24
CA THR A 70 -2.13 0.26 -15.95
C THR A 70 -2.88 -0.28 -14.73
N LYS A 71 -3.52 -1.45 -14.90
CA LYS A 71 -4.19 -2.20 -13.84
C LYS A 71 -3.15 -2.60 -12.77
N PRO A 72 -3.33 -2.25 -11.47
CA PRO A 72 -2.45 -2.79 -10.43
C PRO A 72 -2.61 -4.32 -10.36
N ALA A 73 -1.48 -5.03 -10.25
CA ALA A 73 -1.48 -6.45 -9.94
C ALA A 73 -1.99 -6.66 -8.51
N ASP A 74 -2.66 -7.79 -8.25
CA ASP A 74 -3.27 -8.08 -6.95
C ASP A 74 -2.22 -8.07 -5.82
N ASP A 75 -2.52 -7.35 -4.73
CA ASP A 75 -1.60 -7.02 -3.63
C ASP A 75 -1.17 -8.22 -2.75
N GLU A 76 -1.53 -9.45 -3.13
CA GLU A 76 -1.34 -10.66 -2.33
C GLU A 76 -0.04 -11.43 -2.64
N GLU A 77 0.75 -10.99 -3.63
CA GLU A 77 2.17 -11.38 -3.80
C GLU A 77 3.09 -10.69 -2.77
N ARG A 78 2.62 -9.62 -2.10
CA ARG A 78 3.41 -8.76 -1.19
C ARG A 78 3.85 -9.42 0.13
N LEU A 79 3.29 -10.58 0.50
CA LEU A 79 3.71 -11.30 1.71
C LEU A 79 5.09 -11.97 1.58
N PHE A 80 5.55 -12.20 0.34
CA PHE A 80 6.80 -12.91 0.07
C PHE A 80 7.71 -12.26 -0.98
N THR A 81 7.20 -11.28 -1.71
CA THR A 81 8.01 -10.39 -2.55
C THR A 81 8.33 -9.14 -1.72
N PRO A 82 9.57 -8.62 -1.68
CA PRO A 82 9.86 -7.33 -1.06
C PRO A 82 8.88 -6.28 -1.58
N GLU A 83 8.49 -5.30 -0.74
CA GLU A 83 7.54 -4.26 -1.14
C GLU A 83 8.04 -3.64 -2.44
N ARG A 84 7.39 -3.96 -3.59
CA ARG A 84 7.80 -3.40 -4.88
C ARG A 84 7.82 -1.89 -4.69
N PRO A 85 8.98 -1.22 -4.79
CA PRO A 85 9.02 0.23 -4.72
C PRO A 85 8.22 0.69 -5.92
N THR A 86 6.97 1.08 -5.69
CA THR A 86 6.13 1.59 -6.76
C THR A 86 6.81 2.89 -7.15
N PRO A 87 7.41 3.00 -8.36
CA PRO A 87 8.14 4.20 -8.74
C PRO A 87 7.18 5.35 -8.54
N GLY A 88 7.53 6.29 -7.64
CA GLY A 88 6.57 7.09 -6.87
C GLY A 88 5.42 7.52 -7.77
N LEU A 89 4.24 6.91 -7.57
CA LEU A 89 3.19 6.92 -8.59
C LEU A 89 2.90 8.36 -8.95
N ARG A 90 3.30 8.72 -10.17
CA ARG A 90 3.11 10.04 -10.74
C ARG A 90 1.61 10.35 -10.70
N SER A 91 1.18 11.06 -9.66
CA SER A 91 -0.08 11.82 -9.67
C SER A 91 0.13 13.06 -10.53
N PHE A 92 0.44 12.80 -11.81
CA PHE A 92 0.71 13.80 -12.84
C PHE A 92 -0.62 14.37 -13.33
N GLU A 93 -1.27 15.11 -12.43
CA GLU A 93 -2.39 15.99 -12.73
C GLU A 93 -1.91 17.45 -12.81
N THR A 94 -1.04 17.74 -13.79
CA THR A 94 -0.84 19.09 -14.38
C THR A 94 0.18 18.96 -15.51
N GLU A 95 -0.26 18.90 -16.76
CA GLU A 95 0.67 18.87 -17.91
C GLU A 95 0.23 19.84 -19.01
N GLY A 96 0.41 21.13 -18.73
CA GLY A 96 -0.18 22.23 -19.50
C GLY A 96 0.71 22.89 -20.55
N ALA A 97 1.14 22.17 -21.59
CA ALA A 97 1.62 22.79 -22.84
C ALA A 97 1.48 21.85 -24.06
N ALA A 98 1.22 22.43 -25.23
CA ALA A 98 0.80 21.71 -26.45
C ALA A 98 1.82 20.70 -27.01
N ALA A 99 1.44 19.42 -27.06
CA ALA A 99 2.11 18.40 -27.86
C ALA A 99 1.31 18.09 -29.14
N ARG A 100 2.03 17.94 -30.26
CA ARG A 100 1.49 17.78 -31.62
C ARG A 100 0.54 16.59 -31.74
N LYS A 101 -0.43 16.70 -32.67
CA LYS A 101 -1.32 15.62 -33.14
C LYS A 101 -0.63 14.25 -33.21
N GLN A 102 -0.67 13.49 -32.12
CA GLN A 102 -0.68 12.05 -32.22
C GLN A 102 -2.06 11.68 -32.70
N THR A 103 -2.18 11.35 -33.99
CA THR A 103 -3.18 10.39 -34.41
C THR A 103 -2.91 9.12 -33.61
N LYS A 104 -3.60 8.96 -32.48
CA LYS A 104 -3.78 7.66 -31.83
C LYS A 104 -4.49 6.79 -32.86
N SER A 105 -3.72 6.14 -33.72
CA SER A 105 -4.18 4.96 -34.43
C SER A 105 -4.62 4.01 -33.34
N PHE A 106 -5.93 3.84 -33.18
CA PHE A 106 -6.46 2.87 -32.24
C PHE A 106 -5.75 1.55 -32.52
N PRO A 107 -4.97 1.00 -31.56
CA PRO A 107 -4.45 -0.35 -31.74
C PRO A 107 -5.65 -1.26 -31.98
N ALA A 108 -5.45 -2.27 -32.84
CA ALA A 108 -6.51 -3.11 -33.39
C ALA A 108 -7.56 -3.46 -32.33
N VAL A 109 -8.85 -3.41 -32.73
CA VAL A 109 -10.00 -3.75 -31.87
C VAL A 109 -9.61 -4.93 -30.99
N PRO A 110 -9.52 -4.74 -29.65
CA PRO A 110 -9.02 -5.79 -28.78
C PRO A 110 -9.89 -7.02 -29.01
N SER A 111 -9.26 -8.20 -29.06
CA SER A 111 -9.99 -9.47 -29.20
C SER A 111 -11.18 -9.45 -28.25
N PRO A 112 -12.40 -9.81 -28.69
CA PRO A 112 -13.62 -9.66 -27.88
C PRO A 112 -13.56 -10.41 -26.55
N MET A 113 -12.59 -11.32 -26.44
CA MET A 113 -12.23 -12.11 -25.28
C MET A 113 -10.70 -12.19 -25.21
N ASN A 114 -10.11 -11.84 -24.06
CA ASN A 114 -8.68 -12.05 -23.76
C ASN A 114 -8.55 -12.74 -22.41
N GLY A 115 -7.54 -13.59 -22.23
CA GLY A 115 -7.33 -14.26 -20.94
C GLY A 115 -5.89 -14.62 -20.66
N LYS A 116 -5.62 -14.96 -19.40
CA LYS A 116 -4.37 -15.58 -18.98
C LYS A 116 -4.65 -16.59 -17.87
N VAL A 117 -4.10 -17.79 -17.98
CA VAL A 117 -3.93 -18.72 -16.85
C VAL A 117 -2.44 -18.95 -16.63
N PHE A 118 -2.08 -19.19 -15.37
CA PHE A 118 -0.75 -19.65 -15.00
C PHE A 118 -0.85 -20.74 -13.94
N GLY A 119 -0.02 -21.77 -14.09
CA GLY A 119 0.07 -22.90 -13.19
C GLY A 119 1.53 -23.17 -12.86
N GLY A 120 1.82 -23.38 -11.59
CA GLY A 120 3.18 -23.62 -11.10
C GLY A 120 3.21 -24.57 -9.92
N PHE A 121 4.41 -25.04 -9.62
CA PHE A 121 4.71 -25.91 -8.51
C PHE A 121 6.02 -25.51 -7.85
N GLY A 122 6.03 -25.47 -6.52
CA GLY A 122 7.17 -25.02 -5.74
C GLY A 122 7.55 -25.96 -4.59
N PHE A 123 8.63 -25.59 -3.89
CA PHE A 123 9.09 -26.28 -2.68
C PHE A 123 8.00 -26.39 -1.62
N TYR A 124 8.13 -27.36 -0.72
CA TYR A 124 7.12 -27.67 0.31
C TYR A 124 5.76 -28.10 -0.27
N LEU A 125 5.82 -28.85 -1.38
CA LEU A 125 4.66 -29.35 -2.14
C LEU A 125 3.66 -28.21 -2.42
N THR A 126 4.13 -27.10 -3.03
CA THR A 126 3.34 -25.87 -3.16
C THR A 126 2.76 -25.73 -4.57
N PRO A 127 1.56 -26.26 -4.88
CA PRO A 127 0.87 -25.93 -6.13
C PRO A 127 0.39 -24.49 -6.12
N GLN A 128 0.38 -23.89 -7.30
CA GLN A 128 -0.25 -22.61 -7.57
C GLN A 128 -0.98 -22.66 -8.91
N LEU A 129 -2.17 -22.10 -8.95
CA LEU A 129 -2.98 -21.91 -10.14
C LEU A 129 -3.74 -20.59 -10.00
N ASP A 130 -3.50 -19.64 -10.88
CA ASP A 130 -4.34 -18.45 -10.96
C ASP A 130 -4.64 -18.11 -12.42
N GLY A 131 -5.70 -17.34 -12.63
CA GLY A 131 -6.07 -16.89 -13.96
C GLY A 131 -7.12 -15.80 -13.98
N TRP A 132 -7.24 -15.16 -15.12
CA TRP A 132 -8.27 -14.20 -15.41
C TRP A 132 -8.73 -14.30 -16.87
N LEU A 133 -9.97 -13.88 -17.08
CA LEU A 133 -10.64 -13.84 -18.35
C LEU A 133 -11.42 -12.52 -18.43
N THR A 134 -11.22 -11.75 -19.50
CA THR A 134 -11.92 -10.49 -19.73
C THR A 134 -12.53 -10.48 -21.12
N GLY A 135 -13.71 -9.86 -21.25
CA GLY A 135 -14.29 -9.53 -22.55
C GLY A 135 -14.89 -8.14 -22.51
N SER A 136 -14.90 -7.45 -23.66
CA SER A 136 -15.44 -6.10 -23.77
C SER A 136 -16.00 -5.82 -25.17
N ASP A 137 -17.17 -5.22 -25.21
CA ASP A 137 -17.77 -4.58 -26.38
C ASP A 137 -17.88 -3.05 -26.15
N GLU A 138 -18.55 -2.31 -27.05
CA GLU A 138 -18.70 -0.85 -26.98
C GLU A 138 -19.47 -0.34 -25.73
N ARG A 139 -20.27 -1.22 -25.10
CA ARG A 139 -21.19 -0.88 -24.01
C ARG A 139 -20.90 -1.67 -22.74
N SER A 140 -20.43 -2.90 -22.85
CA SER A 140 -20.27 -3.82 -21.72
C SER A 140 -18.86 -4.36 -21.62
N SER A 141 -18.41 -4.66 -20.40
CA SER A 141 -17.23 -5.50 -20.21
C SER A 141 -17.33 -6.31 -18.94
N TYR A 142 -16.69 -7.47 -18.92
CA TYR A 142 -16.58 -8.31 -17.76
C TYR A 142 -15.13 -8.73 -17.51
N LEU A 143 -14.83 -9.06 -16.25
CA LEU A 143 -13.62 -9.68 -15.77
C LEU A 143 -14.01 -10.80 -14.81
N LEU A 144 -13.59 -12.01 -15.12
CA LEU A 144 -13.55 -13.14 -14.19
C LEU A 144 -12.10 -13.33 -13.77
N ASN A 145 -11.83 -13.60 -12.48
CA ASN A 145 -10.54 -14.07 -12.02
C ASN A 145 -10.70 -15.14 -10.95
N GLY A 146 -9.68 -15.99 -10.80
CA GLY A 146 -9.64 -17.02 -9.79
C GLY A 146 -8.19 -17.34 -9.42
N HIS A 147 -7.97 -17.71 -8.16
CA HIS A 147 -6.68 -18.14 -7.65
C HIS A 147 -6.84 -19.35 -6.73
N TYR A 148 -5.80 -20.16 -6.67
CA TYR A 148 -5.62 -21.27 -5.75
C TYR A 148 -4.13 -21.46 -5.49
N SER A 149 -3.74 -21.58 -4.22
CA SER A 149 -2.43 -22.07 -3.86
C SER A 149 -2.48 -22.77 -2.52
N ALA A 150 -1.69 -23.82 -2.36
CA ALA A 150 -1.55 -24.57 -1.11
C ALA A 150 -0.08 -24.89 -0.87
N SER A 151 0.29 -25.23 0.35
CA SER A 151 1.64 -25.65 0.73
C SER A 151 1.56 -26.58 1.95
N GLU A 152 2.40 -27.61 2.00
CA GLU A 152 2.58 -28.41 3.23
C GLU A 152 3.40 -27.66 4.29
N GLY A 153 4.10 -26.60 3.87
CA GLY A 153 4.92 -25.75 4.72
C GLY A 153 6.33 -26.30 4.98
N HIS A 154 7.23 -25.42 5.36
CA HIS A 154 8.65 -25.73 5.61
C HIS A 154 8.92 -26.23 7.04
N VAL A 155 7.90 -26.23 7.90
CA VAL A 155 7.91 -26.69 9.29
C VAL A 155 6.63 -27.47 9.57
N ARG A 156 6.66 -28.36 10.57
CA ARG A 156 5.46 -29.07 11.04
C ARG A 156 4.35 -28.07 11.36
N ASN A 157 3.13 -28.35 10.91
CA ASN A 157 1.95 -27.49 11.00
C ASN A 157 2.06 -26.15 10.23
N GLY A 158 3.16 -25.86 9.53
CA GLY A 158 3.34 -24.64 8.72
C GLY A 158 2.59 -24.63 7.39
N GLY A 159 1.84 -25.68 7.08
CA GLY A 159 1.03 -25.79 5.88
C GLY A 159 -0.20 -24.88 5.88
N TRP A 160 -0.61 -24.49 4.68
CA TRP A 160 -1.73 -23.58 4.44
C TRP A 160 -2.35 -23.83 3.07
N TRP A 161 -3.56 -23.34 2.85
CA TRP A 161 -4.12 -23.17 1.51
C TRP A 161 -4.92 -21.87 1.43
N ARG A 162 -4.97 -21.27 0.24
CA ARG A 162 -5.84 -20.14 -0.09
C ARG A 162 -6.46 -20.34 -1.47
N GLY A 163 -7.67 -19.84 -1.64
CA GLY A 163 -8.35 -19.87 -2.92
C GLY A 163 -9.50 -18.88 -2.97
N GLY A 164 -9.80 -18.38 -4.14
CA GLY A 164 -10.82 -17.36 -4.31
C GLY A 164 -11.16 -17.11 -5.77
N PHE A 165 -12.24 -16.35 -5.98
CA PHE A 165 -12.66 -15.90 -7.29
C PHE A 165 -13.27 -14.50 -7.22
N GLY A 166 -13.23 -13.81 -8.34
CA GLY A 166 -13.87 -12.52 -8.55
C GLY A 166 -14.62 -12.49 -9.88
N VAL A 167 -15.74 -11.80 -9.88
CA VAL A 167 -16.57 -11.51 -11.04
C VAL A 167 -16.89 -10.03 -11.01
N LYS A 168 -16.47 -9.30 -12.04
CA LYS A 168 -16.77 -7.87 -12.19
C LYS A 168 -17.38 -7.63 -13.56
N GLY A 169 -18.53 -6.97 -13.59
CA GLY A 169 -19.22 -6.56 -14.82
C GLY A 169 -19.44 -5.06 -14.83
N ARG A 170 -19.46 -4.45 -16.03
CA ARG A 170 -20.04 -3.14 -16.28
C ARG A 170 -20.86 -3.17 -17.56
N THR A 171 -21.90 -2.33 -17.62
CA THR A 171 -22.66 -2.08 -18.83
C THR A 171 -23.14 -0.62 -18.87
N VAL A 172 -23.08 0.00 -20.04
CA VAL A 172 -23.53 1.37 -20.29
C VAL A 172 -24.98 1.34 -20.74
N LEU A 173 -25.85 2.00 -19.98
CA LEU A 173 -27.26 2.13 -20.31
C LEU A 173 -27.45 2.94 -21.61
N PRO A 174 -28.41 2.57 -22.47
CA PRO A 174 -28.69 3.31 -23.69
C PRO A 174 -29.21 4.72 -23.38
N GLU A 175 -29.04 5.64 -24.33
CA GLU A 175 -29.61 6.99 -24.28
C GLU A 175 -31.14 7.00 -24.10
N SER A 176 -31.84 5.97 -24.59
CA SER A 176 -33.28 5.79 -24.42
C SER A 176 -33.70 5.37 -22.99
N SER A 177 -32.76 5.20 -22.06
CA SER A 177 -33.04 4.91 -20.64
C SER A 177 -33.72 6.10 -19.98
N ARG A 178 -34.97 5.91 -19.54
CA ARG A 178 -35.80 6.96 -18.91
C ARG A 178 -35.30 7.41 -17.54
N VAL A 179 -34.51 6.59 -16.85
CA VAL A 179 -34.10 6.83 -15.46
C VAL A 179 -32.69 7.38 -15.37
N LEU A 180 -31.77 6.80 -16.15
CA LEU A 180 -30.34 7.14 -16.17
C LEU A 180 -29.78 6.93 -17.59
N PRO A 181 -29.97 7.87 -18.53
CA PRO A 181 -29.35 7.80 -19.85
C PRO A 181 -27.83 7.89 -19.74
N TYR A 182 -27.12 7.08 -20.52
CA TYR A 182 -25.65 6.99 -20.53
C TYR A 182 -24.97 6.59 -19.21
N ALA A 183 -25.68 6.21 -18.15
CA ALA A 183 -25.04 5.76 -16.92
C ALA A 183 -24.37 4.38 -17.10
N GLN A 184 -23.18 4.24 -16.54
CA GLN A 184 -22.50 2.97 -16.41
C GLN A 184 -23.01 2.27 -15.14
N LEU A 185 -23.72 1.16 -15.30
CA LEU A 185 -23.97 0.21 -14.22
C LEU A 185 -22.76 -0.71 -14.06
N SER A 186 -22.47 -1.11 -12.83
CA SER A 186 -21.45 -2.09 -12.49
C SER A 186 -21.92 -3.07 -11.43
N GLY A 187 -21.36 -4.27 -11.46
CA GLY A 187 -21.55 -5.30 -10.44
C GLY A 187 -20.21 -5.94 -10.12
N GLU A 188 -19.97 -6.25 -8.85
CA GLU A 188 -18.74 -6.90 -8.39
C GLU A 188 -19.09 -7.94 -7.31
N LEU A 189 -18.66 -9.17 -7.53
CA LEU A 189 -18.71 -10.29 -6.61
C LEU A 189 -17.27 -10.74 -6.37
N ARG A 190 -16.87 -10.91 -5.11
CA ARG A 190 -15.59 -11.48 -4.71
C ARG A 190 -15.82 -12.49 -3.60
N TYR A 191 -15.07 -13.58 -3.63
CA TYR A 191 -15.01 -14.57 -2.56
C TYR A 191 -13.57 -15.05 -2.39
N GLY A 192 -13.12 -15.18 -1.16
CA GLY A 192 -11.82 -15.74 -0.81
C GLY A 192 -11.91 -16.59 0.45
N ARG A 193 -11.08 -17.63 0.51
CA ARG A 193 -10.88 -18.45 1.71
C ARG A 193 -9.40 -18.77 1.87
N GLU A 194 -8.93 -18.73 3.12
CA GLU A 194 -7.59 -19.14 3.54
C GLU A 194 -7.73 -20.10 4.72
N SER A 195 -6.81 -21.06 4.85
CA SER A 195 -6.73 -21.97 5.99
C SER A 195 -5.28 -22.24 6.34
N TYR A 196 -4.91 -22.14 7.61
CA TYR A 196 -3.54 -22.37 8.11
C TYR A 196 -3.57 -22.82 9.58
N ARG A 197 -2.39 -23.06 10.19
CA ARG A 197 -2.26 -23.30 11.64
C ARG A 197 -1.26 -22.32 12.28
N PRO A 198 -1.43 -21.95 13.56
CA PRO A 198 -0.46 -21.14 14.30
C PRO A 198 0.73 -22.01 14.74
N TYR A 199 1.56 -22.43 13.79
CA TYR A 199 2.52 -23.54 13.98
C TYR A 199 3.55 -23.35 15.10
N ALA A 200 3.88 -22.11 15.47
CA ALA A 200 4.81 -21.79 16.57
C ALA A 200 4.10 -21.63 17.94
N SER A 201 2.78 -21.77 17.98
CA SER A 201 1.98 -21.69 19.22
C SER A 201 1.92 -23.01 19.98
N ALA A 202 1.63 -22.93 21.28
CA ALA A 202 1.15 -24.05 22.07
C ALA A 202 -0.08 -24.73 21.43
N GLU A 203 -0.90 -23.98 20.69
CA GLU A 203 -2.11 -24.45 19.99
C GLU A 203 -1.84 -24.84 18.52
N SER A 204 -0.61 -25.23 18.17
CA SER A 204 -0.16 -25.44 16.78
C SER A 204 -0.95 -26.44 15.92
N THR A 205 -1.81 -27.28 16.50
CA THR A 205 -2.71 -28.20 15.78
C THR A 205 -4.03 -27.57 15.37
N GLN A 206 -4.42 -26.44 15.97
CA GLN A 206 -5.65 -25.71 15.69
C GLN A 206 -5.65 -25.21 14.23
N VAL A 207 -6.68 -25.58 13.48
CA VAL A 207 -6.90 -25.04 12.13
C VAL A 207 -7.60 -23.70 12.26
N ARG A 208 -7.12 -22.71 11.51
CA ARG A 208 -7.69 -21.37 11.40
C ARG A 208 -8.17 -21.18 9.98
N ASP A 209 -9.48 -21.11 9.81
CA ASP A 209 -10.13 -20.81 8.54
C ASP A 209 -10.54 -19.33 8.50
N LEU A 210 -10.11 -18.61 7.46
CA LEU A 210 -10.55 -17.26 7.15
C LEU A 210 -11.42 -17.32 5.90
N SER A 211 -12.54 -16.60 5.86
CA SER A 211 -13.30 -16.37 4.63
C SER A 211 -13.66 -14.91 4.47
N SER A 212 -13.73 -14.46 3.23
CA SER A 212 -14.16 -13.12 2.85
C SER A 212 -15.10 -13.16 1.66
N TYR A 213 -16.06 -12.25 1.63
CA TYR A 213 -16.90 -12.03 0.47
C TYR A 213 -17.22 -10.55 0.31
N GLU A 214 -17.46 -10.12 -0.93
CA GLU A 214 -18.01 -8.81 -1.24
C GLU A 214 -19.00 -8.96 -2.41
N VAL A 215 -20.19 -8.39 -2.27
CA VAL A 215 -21.19 -8.27 -3.33
C VAL A 215 -21.61 -6.82 -3.42
N SER A 216 -21.38 -6.16 -4.54
CA SER A 216 -21.75 -4.76 -4.72
C SER A 216 -22.29 -4.48 -6.11
N VAL A 217 -23.18 -3.50 -6.18
CA VAL A 217 -23.68 -2.91 -7.43
C VAL A 217 -23.46 -1.40 -7.39
N GLY A 218 -23.12 -0.82 -8.54
CA GLY A 218 -22.87 0.60 -8.65
C GLY A 218 -23.45 1.20 -9.93
N ALA A 219 -23.63 2.52 -9.89
CA ALA A 219 -24.02 3.34 -11.02
C ALA A 219 -23.13 4.59 -11.04
N GLY A 220 -22.69 5.01 -12.22
CA GLY A 220 -21.94 6.25 -12.39
C GLY A 220 -22.10 6.85 -13.78
N SER A 221 -21.59 8.05 -13.98
CA SER A 221 -21.56 8.67 -15.30
C SER A 221 -20.51 7.97 -16.20
N ARG A 222 -20.78 7.88 -17.51
CA ARG A 222 -19.80 7.38 -18.50
C ARG A 222 -18.72 8.40 -18.83
N TYR A 223 -19.00 9.69 -18.63
CA TYR A 223 -18.18 10.78 -19.14
C TYR A 223 -17.40 11.46 -18.02
N ALA A 224 -16.12 11.10 -17.89
CA ALA A 224 -15.11 12.09 -17.55
C ALA A 224 -15.13 13.14 -18.68
N LEU A 225 -15.93 14.19 -18.50
CA LEU A 225 -16.43 14.99 -19.62
C LEU A 225 -15.30 15.65 -20.42
N PRO A 226 -15.26 15.49 -21.77
CA PRO A 226 -14.37 16.26 -22.60
C PRO A 226 -14.67 17.76 -22.47
N TYR A 227 -13.63 18.56 -22.70
CA TYR A 227 -13.42 19.94 -22.21
C TYR A 227 -14.42 21.03 -22.65
N ARG A 228 -15.63 20.70 -23.14
CA ARG A 228 -16.57 21.63 -23.79
C ARG A 228 -17.85 21.98 -23.02
N SER A 229 -18.16 21.33 -21.89
CA SER A 229 -19.23 21.78 -20.99
C SER A 229 -18.62 22.37 -19.71
N LEU A 230 -18.72 23.70 -19.55
CA LEU A 230 -18.21 24.47 -18.39
C LEU A 230 -18.90 24.17 -17.04
N SER A 231 -19.81 23.19 -17.01
CA SER A 231 -20.58 22.75 -15.84
C SER A 231 -20.81 21.23 -15.84
N GLY A 232 -19.76 20.47 -16.14
CA GLY A 232 -19.82 19.01 -16.15
C GLY A 232 -19.88 18.41 -14.74
N PHE A 233 -20.92 17.62 -14.45
CA PHE A 233 -21.09 16.88 -13.20
C PHE A 233 -20.88 15.38 -13.44
N ASP A 234 -19.80 14.83 -12.89
CA ASP A 234 -19.53 13.40 -12.90
C ASP A 234 -19.83 12.81 -11.51
N TYR A 235 -20.36 11.58 -11.48
CA TYR A 235 -20.75 10.92 -10.25
C TYR A 235 -20.52 9.41 -10.33
N SER A 236 -20.29 8.81 -9.16
CA SER A 236 -20.38 7.36 -8.97
C SER A 236 -21.03 7.06 -7.62
N GLY A 237 -21.81 5.99 -7.56
CA GLY A 237 -22.41 5.48 -6.35
C GLY A 237 -22.34 3.96 -6.35
N ARG A 238 -22.06 3.35 -5.20
CA ARG A 238 -21.96 1.89 -5.06
C ARG A 238 -22.50 1.46 -3.71
N ILE A 239 -23.43 0.51 -3.73
CA ILE A 239 -24.01 -0.14 -2.56
C ILE A 239 -23.61 -1.62 -2.56
N GLY A 240 -23.32 -2.19 -1.40
CA GLY A 240 -22.95 -3.59 -1.30
C GLY A 240 -22.96 -4.13 0.11
N ILE A 241 -22.75 -5.43 0.18
CA ILE A 241 -22.48 -6.18 1.41
C ILE A 241 -21.07 -6.76 1.32
N ALA A 242 -20.28 -6.64 2.38
CA ALA A 242 -19.00 -7.31 2.50
C ALA A 242 -18.93 -8.04 3.83
N GLY A 243 -18.47 -9.28 3.85
CA GLY A 243 -18.31 -10.06 5.07
C GLY A 243 -16.93 -10.65 5.19
N PHE A 244 -16.49 -10.81 6.43
CA PHE A 244 -15.26 -11.49 6.80
C PHE A 244 -15.52 -12.38 8.01
N SER A 245 -15.07 -13.64 7.96
CA SER A 245 -15.13 -14.58 9.08
C SER A 245 -13.75 -15.15 9.36
N ALA A 246 -13.42 -15.31 10.64
CA ALA A 246 -12.25 -16.05 11.11
C ALA A 246 -12.73 -17.07 12.15
N SER A 247 -12.57 -18.36 11.84
CA SER A 247 -12.95 -19.46 12.72
C SER A 247 -11.75 -20.28 13.16
N ASP A 248 -11.68 -20.54 14.46
CA ASP A 248 -10.69 -21.40 15.10
C ASP A 248 -11.39 -22.44 16.01
N SER A 249 -11.24 -22.37 17.33
CA SER A 249 -12.18 -22.99 18.28
C SER A 249 -13.51 -22.22 18.38
N SER A 250 -13.55 -20.97 17.87
CA SER A 250 -14.72 -20.10 17.84
C SER A 250 -14.84 -19.40 16.48
N THR A 251 -16.06 -19.22 15.98
CA THR A 251 -16.30 -18.40 14.79
C THR A 251 -16.45 -16.94 15.20
N ASN A 252 -15.64 -16.06 14.62
CA ASN A 252 -15.74 -14.62 14.77
C ASN A 252 -15.99 -14.01 13.38
N SER A 253 -16.93 -13.08 13.24
CA SER A 253 -17.25 -12.46 11.95
C SER A 253 -17.63 -10.98 12.05
N GLU A 254 -17.42 -10.29 10.93
CA GLU A 254 -17.74 -8.89 10.69
C GLU A 254 -18.49 -8.82 9.35
N THR A 255 -19.69 -8.22 9.32
CA THR A 255 -20.46 -8.01 8.08
C THR A 255 -20.86 -6.55 7.92
N ASP A 256 -20.39 -5.93 6.85
CA ASP A 256 -20.70 -4.57 6.42
C ASP A 256 -21.86 -4.55 5.43
N LEU A 257 -22.89 -3.76 5.73
CA LEU A 257 -23.67 -3.09 4.68
C LEU A 257 -23.00 -1.75 4.38
N PHE A 258 -22.60 -1.50 3.14
CA PHE A 258 -21.91 -0.26 2.75
C PHE A 258 -22.58 0.48 1.59
N LEU A 259 -22.47 1.81 1.63
CA LEU A 259 -22.82 2.74 0.58
C LEU A 259 -21.65 3.71 0.40
N THR A 260 -21.14 3.83 -0.81
CA THR A 260 -20.11 4.81 -1.18
C THR A 260 -20.61 5.68 -2.31
N GLY A 261 -20.26 6.96 -2.31
CA GLY A 261 -20.63 7.89 -3.36
C GLY A 261 -19.53 8.92 -3.60
N THR A 262 -19.35 9.32 -4.85
CA THR A 262 -18.47 10.40 -5.26
C THR A 262 -19.21 11.29 -6.25
N ALA A 263 -19.08 12.60 -6.11
CA ALA A 263 -19.49 13.56 -7.11
C ALA A 263 -18.33 14.52 -7.38
N THR A 264 -18.08 14.84 -8.63
CA THR A 264 -17.09 15.85 -9.03
C THR A 264 -17.71 16.87 -9.97
N THR A 265 -17.27 18.11 -9.84
CA THR A 265 -17.66 19.21 -10.73
C THR A 265 -16.49 20.16 -10.88
N ARG A 266 -16.48 20.94 -11.96
CA ARG A 266 -15.53 22.04 -12.16
C ARG A 266 -16.30 23.34 -12.17
N PHE A 267 -15.84 24.30 -11.37
CA PHE A 267 -16.38 25.65 -11.32
C PHE A 267 -15.23 26.63 -11.48
N MET A 268 -15.24 27.39 -12.57
CA MET A 268 -14.10 28.21 -13.02
C MET A 268 -12.82 27.35 -13.12
N ALA A 269 -11.70 27.81 -12.57
CA ALA A 269 -10.42 27.10 -12.54
C ALA A 269 -10.31 26.02 -11.44
N ALA A 270 -11.31 25.91 -10.55
CA ALA A 270 -11.28 24.98 -9.43
C ALA A 270 -12.05 23.69 -9.72
N ALA A 271 -11.45 22.55 -9.38
CA ALA A 271 -12.12 21.26 -9.33
C ALA A 271 -12.63 21.03 -7.90
N PHE A 272 -13.88 20.61 -7.77
CA PHE A 272 -14.51 20.26 -6.50
C PHE A 272 -14.95 18.81 -6.52
N ARG A 273 -14.75 18.11 -5.41
CA ARG A 273 -15.16 16.74 -5.19
C ARG A 273 -15.89 16.61 -3.86
N ALA A 274 -17.03 15.94 -3.88
CA ALA A 274 -17.69 15.43 -2.69
C ALA A 274 -17.53 13.90 -2.67
N GLN A 275 -17.18 13.33 -1.52
CA GLN A 275 -17.13 11.89 -1.28
C GLN A 275 -17.93 11.57 -0.03
N THR A 276 -18.70 10.48 -0.09
CA THR A 276 -19.44 9.95 1.05
C THR A 276 -19.17 8.45 1.17
N GLU A 277 -18.97 7.98 2.39
CA GLU A 277 -18.94 6.56 2.73
C GLU A 277 -19.80 6.35 3.97
N TYR A 278 -20.77 5.45 3.88
CA TYR A 278 -21.54 4.95 5.01
C TYR A 278 -21.36 3.44 5.11
N ARG A 279 -21.09 2.94 6.31
CA ARG A 279 -21.12 1.52 6.63
C ARG A 279 -21.84 1.28 7.94
N PHE A 280 -22.68 0.26 7.93
CA PHE A 280 -23.26 -0.33 9.11
C PHE A 280 -22.70 -1.75 9.26
N THR A 281 -22.10 -2.04 10.40
CA THR A 281 -21.35 -3.27 10.61
C THR A 281 -21.98 -4.09 11.73
N THR A 282 -22.33 -5.35 11.44
CA THR A 282 -22.68 -6.34 12.46
C THR A 282 -21.44 -7.16 12.81
N TYR A 283 -21.35 -7.54 14.09
CA TYR A 283 -20.27 -8.38 14.61
C TYR A 283 -20.87 -9.58 15.32
N ASP A 284 -20.28 -10.74 15.10
CA ASP A 284 -20.49 -11.95 15.89
C ASP A 284 -19.12 -12.41 16.37
N MET A 285 -18.79 -12.16 17.64
CA MET A 285 -17.47 -12.40 18.21
C MET A 285 -17.61 -12.78 19.69
N ALA A 286 -16.64 -13.51 20.24
CA ALA A 286 -16.65 -13.91 21.64
C ALA A 286 -16.25 -12.77 22.60
N LEU A 287 -16.98 -11.65 22.57
CA LEU A 287 -16.73 -10.46 23.39
C LEU A 287 -18.00 -10.00 24.14
N PRO A 288 -17.90 -9.59 25.41
CA PRO A 288 -19.03 -9.02 26.14
C PRO A 288 -19.38 -7.62 25.64
N ASN A 289 -20.67 -7.26 25.72
CA ASN A 289 -21.19 -5.90 25.47
C ASN A 289 -20.87 -5.32 24.07
N MET A 290 -20.76 -6.17 23.05
CA MET A 290 -20.58 -5.72 21.66
C MET A 290 -21.72 -4.80 21.19
N LYS A 291 -21.37 -3.82 20.36
CA LYS A 291 -22.28 -2.92 19.67
C LYS A 291 -22.06 -3.03 18.17
N SER A 292 -23.09 -2.79 17.37
CA SER A 292 -22.93 -2.64 15.92
C SER A 292 -21.97 -1.50 15.60
N GLY A 293 -21.09 -1.74 14.63
CA GLY A 293 -20.18 -0.75 14.11
C GLY A 293 -20.94 0.26 13.25
N GLN A 294 -20.50 1.50 13.31
CA GLN A 294 -21.02 2.58 12.47
C GLN A 294 -19.83 3.34 11.92
N TRP A 295 -19.87 3.64 10.63
CA TRP A 295 -18.85 4.43 9.95
C TRP A 295 -19.55 5.34 8.96
N PHE A 296 -19.40 6.65 9.14
CA PHE A 296 -19.86 7.64 8.20
C PHE A 296 -18.75 8.65 7.97
N VAL A 297 -18.46 8.90 6.70
CA VAL A 297 -17.46 9.85 6.23
C VAL A 297 -18.12 10.74 5.19
N LEU A 298 -18.00 12.04 5.37
CA LEU A 298 -18.34 13.04 4.37
C LEU A 298 -17.13 13.93 4.14
N LYS A 299 -16.57 13.90 2.92
CA LYS A 299 -15.44 14.72 2.51
C LYS A 299 -15.88 15.66 1.40
N GLY A 300 -15.64 16.96 1.58
CA GLY A 300 -15.61 17.92 0.49
C GLY A 300 -14.17 18.36 0.27
N ASP A 301 -13.65 18.21 -0.94
CA ASP A 301 -12.32 18.68 -1.32
C ASP A 301 -12.33 19.55 -2.58
N GLY A 302 -11.38 20.46 -2.65
CA GLY A 302 -11.22 21.43 -3.74
C GLY A 302 -9.75 21.62 -4.07
N GLN A 303 -9.46 21.76 -5.36
CA GLN A 303 -8.10 21.94 -5.88
C GLN A 303 -8.06 23.17 -6.78
N THR A 304 -7.06 24.03 -6.55
CA THR A 304 -6.83 25.24 -7.35
C THR A 304 -5.33 25.52 -7.47
N LEU A 305 -4.95 26.24 -8.53
CA LEU A 305 -3.64 26.88 -8.62
C LEU A 305 -3.73 28.24 -7.92
N LEU A 306 -2.88 28.48 -6.92
CA LEU A 306 -2.67 29.80 -6.32
C LEU A 306 -1.72 30.64 -7.20
N LEU A 307 -0.71 29.97 -7.76
CA LEU A 307 0.25 30.49 -8.74
C LEU A 307 0.49 29.39 -9.79
N PRO A 308 1.06 29.68 -10.99
CA PRO A 308 1.40 28.65 -11.96
C PRO A 308 2.32 27.54 -11.40
N SER A 309 3.20 27.90 -10.46
CA SER A 309 4.09 26.98 -9.74
C SER A 309 3.56 26.52 -8.37
N LEU A 310 2.40 26.99 -7.91
CA LEU A 310 1.88 26.66 -6.57
C LEU A 310 0.42 26.20 -6.63
N GLN A 311 0.21 24.91 -6.39
CA GLN A 311 -1.10 24.28 -6.24
C GLN A 311 -1.49 24.18 -4.76
N LEU A 312 -2.75 24.51 -4.46
CA LEU A 312 -3.39 24.22 -3.17
C LEU A 312 -4.51 23.19 -3.40
N THR A 313 -4.46 22.12 -2.62
CA THR A 313 -5.59 21.23 -2.39
C THR A 313 -6.08 21.45 -0.97
N PHE A 314 -7.36 21.71 -0.77
CA PHE A 314 -7.98 21.81 0.55
C PHE A 314 -9.11 20.79 0.67
N ALA A 315 -9.37 20.31 1.88
CA ALA A 315 -10.55 19.50 2.15
C ALA A 315 -11.10 19.76 3.54
N LEU A 316 -12.38 19.44 3.72
CA LEU A 316 -13.03 19.31 5.01
C LEU A 316 -13.67 17.92 5.08
N GLN A 317 -13.29 17.13 6.08
CA GLN A 317 -13.73 15.76 6.25
C GLN A 317 -14.40 15.57 7.61
N GLN A 318 -15.70 15.25 7.60
CA GLN A 318 -16.45 14.85 8.78
C GLN A 318 -16.42 13.32 8.91
N PHE A 319 -16.21 12.85 10.13
CA PHE A 319 -16.31 11.44 10.50
C PHE A 319 -17.33 11.29 11.64
N LEU A 320 -18.22 10.31 11.54
CA LEU A 320 -19.01 9.79 12.65
C LEU A 320 -18.77 8.27 12.73
N TYR A 321 -18.24 7.77 13.83
CA TYR A 321 -17.75 6.40 13.91
C TYR A 321 -17.97 5.74 15.27
N ARG A 322 -18.13 4.41 15.25
CA ARG A 322 -18.20 3.55 16.43
C ARG A 322 -17.62 2.17 16.10
N GLY A 323 -16.70 1.72 16.95
CA GLY A 323 -16.16 0.35 16.93
C GLY A 323 -17.07 -0.69 17.61
N ASN A 324 -16.60 -1.93 17.77
CA ASN A 324 -17.41 -2.99 18.41
C ASN A 324 -17.57 -2.82 19.93
N THR A 325 -16.61 -2.19 20.62
CA THR A 325 -16.60 -2.01 22.10
C THR A 325 -16.60 -0.54 22.56
N GLY A 326 -16.73 0.41 21.62
CA GLY A 326 -16.59 1.85 21.90
C GLY A 326 -17.89 2.63 22.16
N ALA A 327 -17.72 3.93 22.45
CA ALA A 327 -18.77 4.93 22.29
C ALA A 327 -18.79 5.46 20.84
N ALA A 328 -19.93 5.98 20.39
CA ALA A 328 -19.97 6.72 19.12
C ALA A 328 -19.20 8.04 19.29
N SER A 329 -18.36 8.37 18.31
CA SER A 329 -17.51 9.56 18.30
C SER A 329 -17.67 10.32 16.99
N GLY A 330 -17.44 11.63 17.03
CA GLY A 330 -17.43 12.51 15.86
C GLY A 330 -16.11 13.28 15.77
N ARG A 331 -15.65 13.51 14.53
CA ARG A 331 -14.51 14.37 14.21
C ARG A 331 -14.82 15.22 12.98
N LEU A 332 -14.22 16.41 12.94
CA LEU A 332 -14.23 17.29 11.79
C LEU A 332 -12.78 17.72 11.54
N TYR A 333 -12.24 17.32 10.40
CA TYR A 333 -10.83 17.48 10.08
C TYR A 333 -10.64 18.32 8.81
N PRO A 334 -10.05 19.52 8.93
CA PRO A 334 -9.55 20.25 7.77
C PRO A 334 -8.26 19.60 7.28
N GLN A 335 -8.11 19.51 5.97
CA GLN A 335 -6.89 19.03 5.30
C GLN A 335 -6.43 20.11 4.32
N ALA A 336 -5.12 20.26 4.18
CA ALA A 336 -4.51 21.16 3.20
C ALA A 336 -3.20 20.55 2.69
N GLU A 337 -3.01 20.51 1.38
CA GLU A 337 -1.75 20.16 0.72
C GLU A 337 -1.33 21.31 -0.21
N LEU A 338 -0.13 21.84 0.02
CA LEU A 338 0.55 22.74 -0.89
C LEU A 338 1.53 21.93 -1.72
N ARG A 339 1.53 22.13 -3.04
CA ARG A 339 2.46 21.52 -3.99
C ARG A 339 3.12 22.62 -4.81
N TYR A 340 4.45 22.70 -4.71
CA TYR A 340 5.28 23.74 -5.33
C TYR A 340 6.18 23.12 -6.40
N PHE A 341 5.93 23.48 -7.65
CA PHE A 341 6.73 23.09 -8.81
C PHE A 341 7.96 24.01 -8.88
N LEU A 342 9.06 23.56 -8.25
CA LEU A 342 10.35 24.27 -8.19
C LEU A 342 10.95 24.46 -9.59
N THR A 343 10.85 23.43 -10.43
CA THR A 343 11.23 23.39 -11.85
C THR A 343 10.35 22.35 -12.56
N GLU A 344 10.43 22.24 -13.88
CA GLU A 344 9.85 21.12 -14.64
C GLU A 344 10.33 19.73 -14.15
N SER A 345 11.51 19.69 -13.53
CA SER A 345 12.13 18.48 -13.00
C SER A 345 11.99 18.30 -11.49
N ALA A 346 11.42 19.24 -10.73
CA ALA A 346 11.42 19.21 -9.28
C ALA A 346 10.10 19.71 -8.69
N THR A 347 9.44 18.87 -7.88
CA THR A 347 8.19 19.20 -7.19
C THR A 347 8.32 18.95 -5.70
N MET A 348 8.05 19.97 -4.88
CA MET A 348 7.95 19.85 -3.43
C MET A 348 6.47 19.79 -3.02
N SER A 349 6.14 19.04 -1.98
CA SER A 349 4.81 19.08 -1.36
C SER A 349 4.89 19.16 0.16
N VAL A 350 3.91 19.81 0.79
CA VAL A 350 3.72 19.84 2.25
C VAL A 350 2.23 19.73 2.52
N GLY A 351 1.83 18.77 3.35
CA GLY A 351 0.42 18.49 3.66
C GLY A 351 0.14 18.36 5.15
N PHE A 352 -1.00 18.87 5.57
CA PHE A 352 -1.66 18.54 6.83
C PHE A 352 -2.91 17.73 6.49
N VAL A 353 -2.92 16.43 6.82
CA VAL A 353 -3.94 15.47 6.34
C VAL A 353 -4.51 14.62 7.49
N PRO A 354 -5.01 15.23 8.59
CA PRO A 354 -5.61 14.48 9.69
C PRO A 354 -6.82 13.66 9.22
N ALA A 355 -7.01 12.50 9.85
CA ALA A 355 -8.00 11.50 9.46
C ALA A 355 -8.41 10.62 10.64
N VAL A 356 -9.49 9.87 10.46
CA VAL A 356 -9.78 8.68 11.27
C VAL A 356 -9.58 7.47 10.36
N GLU A 357 -8.94 6.42 10.87
CA GLU A 357 -8.71 5.17 10.16
C GLU A 357 -9.61 4.07 10.74
N ARG A 358 -10.39 3.41 9.88
CA ARG A 358 -11.27 2.33 10.32
C ARG A 358 -10.48 1.04 10.57
N THR A 359 -10.62 0.50 11.78
CA THR A 359 -10.11 -0.84 12.11
C THR A 359 -11.19 -1.90 11.95
N THR A 360 -10.89 -2.93 11.17
CA THR A 360 -11.72 -4.15 10.93
C THR A 360 -10.98 -5.39 11.41
N LEU A 361 -11.71 -6.48 11.69
CA LEU A 361 -11.13 -7.79 11.98
C LEU A 361 -10.22 -8.24 10.82
N SER A 362 -10.68 -8.02 9.58
CA SER A 362 -9.93 -8.36 8.37
C SER A 362 -8.59 -7.61 8.27
N SER A 363 -8.54 -6.32 8.66
CA SER A 363 -7.31 -5.54 8.66
C SER A 363 -6.33 -5.97 9.75
N LEU A 364 -6.82 -6.28 10.95
CA LEU A 364 -5.96 -6.74 12.05
C LEU A 364 -5.32 -8.10 11.73
N ILE A 365 -6.09 -9.03 11.16
CA ILE A 365 -5.58 -10.34 10.74
C ILE A 365 -4.61 -10.22 9.56
N ARG A 366 -4.82 -9.29 8.62
CA ARG A 366 -3.81 -8.99 7.57
C ARG A 366 -2.51 -8.43 8.14
N THR A 367 -2.56 -7.65 9.22
CA THR A 367 -1.34 -7.18 9.92
C THR A 367 -0.69 -8.31 10.73
N ASN A 368 -1.47 -9.12 11.44
CA ASN A 368 -0.98 -10.28 12.19
C ASN A 368 -1.96 -11.46 12.11
N ARG A 369 -1.70 -12.42 11.22
CA ARG A 369 -2.51 -13.65 11.11
C ARG A 369 -2.51 -14.51 12.38
N TYR A 370 -1.52 -14.35 13.24
CA TYR A 370 -1.37 -15.11 14.48
C TYR A 370 -2.01 -14.43 15.70
N MET A 371 -2.87 -13.42 15.53
CA MET A 371 -3.64 -12.82 16.63
C MET A 371 -4.75 -13.73 17.17
N ARG A 372 -5.31 -13.41 18.35
CA ARG A 372 -6.62 -13.93 18.80
C ARG A 372 -7.74 -13.23 18.03
N PHE A 373 -8.72 -13.98 17.51
CA PHE A 373 -9.80 -13.41 16.70
C PHE A 373 -10.84 -12.61 17.50
N ALA A 374 -11.05 -12.95 18.78
CA ALA A 374 -11.88 -12.17 19.71
C ALA A 374 -11.16 -10.88 20.16
N ALA A 375 -11.07 -9.90 19.26
CA ALA A 375 -10.36 -8.64 19.47
C ALA A 375 -11.31 -7.42 19.51
N PRO A 376 -11.08 -6.44 20.39
CA PRO A 376 -11.73 -5.14 20.25
C PRO A 376 -11.34 -4.51 18.90
N LEU A 377 -12.31 -3.85 18.27
CA LEU A 377 -12.19 -3.17 16.98
C LEU A 377 -12.51 -1.71 17.22
N LEU A 378 -11.49 -0.89 17.46
CA LEU A 378 -11.60 0.54 17.71
C LEU A 378 -10.93 1.31 16.55
N PRO A 379 -11.63 2.24 15.88
CA PRO A 379 -11.01 3.13 14.90
C PRO A 379 -9.88 3.97 15.51
N SER A 380 -8.80 4.11 14.75
CA SER A 380 -7.64 4.92 15.10
C SER A 380 -7.88 6.38 14.71
N ASP A 381 -7.68 7.30 15.64
CA ASP A 381 -7.90 8.72 15.46
C ASP A 381 -6.55 9.41 15.21
N VAL A 382 -6.38 10.10 14.08
CA VAL A 382 -5.11 10.69 13.65
C VAL A 382 -5.26 12.23 13.60
N PRO A 383 -5.37 12.92 14.75
CA PRO A 383 -5.63 14.36 14.82
C PRO A 383 -4.50 15.24 14.27
N VAL A 384 -3.29 14.69 14.14
CA VAL A 384 -2.15 15.38 13.51
C VAL A 384 -1.49 14.40 12.55
N HIS A 385 -1.57 14.70 11.25
CA HIS A 385 -0.76 14.05 10.23
C HIS A 385 -0.12 15.14 9.36
N VAL A 386 1.19 15.29 9.45
CA VAL A 386 1.98 16.19 8.61
C VAL A 386 2.78 15.35 7.62
N THR A 387 2.77 15.72 6.36
CA THR A 387 3.59 15.15 5.29
C THR A 387 4.44 16.24 4.64
N ALA A 388 5.62 15.85 4.17
CA ALA A 388 6.42 16.64 3.26
C ALA A 388 6.99 15.72 2.18
N GLY A 389 7.16 16.22 0.96
CA GLY A 389 7.62 15.46 -0.18
C GLY A 389 8.52 16.28 -1.09
N LEU A 390 9.45 15.61 -1.75
CA LEU A 390 10.23 16.11 -2.87
C LEU A 390 10.28 15.01 -3.93
N GLU A 391 9.82 15.30 -5.14
CA GLU A 391 10.00 14.47 -6.34
C GLU A 391 11.00 15.19 -7.27
N PHE A 392 11.96 14.45 -7.82
CA PHE A 392 13.01 14.97 -8.68
C PHE A 392 13.23 14.06 -9.89
N SER A 393 12.90 14.55 -11.08
CA SER A 393 13.06 13.88 -12.39
C SER A 393 13.91 14.73 -13.35
N PRO A 394 15.25 14.82 -13.19
CA PRO A 394 16.11 15.67 -14.01
C PRO A 394 16.27 15.20 -15.47
N MET A 395 15.90 13.96 -15.76
CA MET A 395 15.88 13.36 -17.09
C MET A 395 14.82 12.24 -17.12
N PRO A 396 14.26 11.86 -18.28
CA PRO A 396 13.22 10.82 -18.36
C PRO A 396 13.64 9.44 -17.84
N GLU A 397 14.95 9.21 -17.69
CA GLU A 397 15.55 7.98 -17.20
C GLU A 397 15.67 7.92 -15.68
N LEU A 398 15.64 9.05 -14.97
CA LEU A 398 15.94 9.13 -13.53
C LEU A 398 14.81 9.81 -12.79
N THR A 399 14.18 9.10 -11.85
CA THR A 399 13.23 9.66 -10.89
C THR A 399 13.70 9.34 -9.47
N ALA A 400 13.85 10.37 -8.65
CA ALA A 400 14.10 10.25 -7.21
C ALA A 400 12.94 10.85 -6.42
N SER A 401 12.63 10.29 -5.26
CA SER A 401 11.67 10.86 -4.32
C SER A 401 12.17 10.77 -2.88
N ALA A 402 11.85 11.79 -2.10
CA ALA A 402 12.00 11.81 -0.65
C ALA A 402 10.67 12.25 -0.02
N LYS A 403 10.18 11.50 0.95
CA LYS A 403 8.94 11.80 1.67
C LYS A 403 9.16 11.69 3.17
N PHE A 404 8.65 12.64 3.91
CA PHE A 404 8.55 12.62 5.37
C PHE A 404 7.08 12.56 5.78
N SER A 405 6.79 11.84 6.86
CA SER A 405 5.46 11.74 7.44
C SER A 405 5.56 11.69 8.97
N TYR A 406 4.91 12.62 9.66
CA TYR A 406 4.71 12.61 11.10
C TYR A 406 3.23 12.42 11.43
N ARG A 407 2.92 11.46 12.30
CA ARG A 407 1.57 11.14 12.76
C ARG A 407 1.49 11.14 14.28
N HIS A 408 0.46 11.77 14.83
CA HIS A 408 -0.02 11.53 16.18
C HIS A 408 -1.28 10.69 16.09
N ILE A 409 -1.33 9.55 16.80
CA ILE A 409 -2.37 8.54 16.67
C ILE A 409 -2.90 8.18 18.06
N ASP A 410 -4.20 8.29 18.25
CA ASP A 410 -4.94 7.71 19.36
C ASP A 410 -5.63 6.42 18.91
N ASN A 411 -5.68 5.42 19.79
CA ASN A 411 -6.12 4.06 19.48
C ASN A 411 -5.31 3.43 18.32
N GLU A 412 -3.97 3.49 18.39
CA GLU A 412 -3.10 2.71 17.50
C GLU A 412 -3.18 1.22 17.90
N PRO A 413 -3.57 0.30 17.00
CA PRO A 413 -3.59 -1.13 17.28
C PRO A 413 -2.16 -1.69 17.36
N THR A 414 -1.91 -2.45 18.43
CA THR A 414 -0.63 -3.10 18.72
C THR A 414 -0.87 -4.55 19.12
N PHE A 415 0.12 -5.40 18.87
CA PHE A 415 0.03 -6.84 19.08
C PHE A 415 0.99 -7.26 20.19
N LEU A 416 0.47 -7.88 21.26
CA LEU A 416 1.28 -8.36 22.38
C LEU A 416 1.01 -9.84 22.68
N ASP A 417 2.06 -10.65 22.77
CA ASP A 417 1.99 -12.02 23.32
C ASP A 417 2.14 -11.94 24.85
N THR A 418 1.02 -11.89 25.55
CA THR A 418 0.96 -11.73 27.02
C THR A 418 1.20 -13.03 27.79
N GLY A 419 0.93 -14.18 27.16
CA GLY A 419 1.05 -15.51 27.76
C GLY A 419 2.28 -16.31 27.34
N GLY A 420 3.12 -15.77 26.43
CA GLY A 420 4.21 -16.52 25.79
C GLY A 420 3.72 -17.60 24.82
N ALA A 421 2.42 -17.61 24.50
CA ALA A 421 1.75 -18.66 23.75
C ALA A 421 1.92 -18.51 22.22
N LYS A 422 2.62 -17.47 21.77
CA LYS A 422 2.81 -17.12 20.35
C LYS A 422 1.48 -16.95 19.61
N VAL A 423 0.51 -16.36 20.31
CA VAL A 423 -0.77 -15.87 19.76
C VAL A 423 -0.99 -14.48 20.35
N TRP A 424 -1.10 -13.46 19.50
CA TRP A 424 -1.07 -12.07 19.97
C TRP A 424 -2.45 -11.54 20.34
N GLU A 425 -2.52 -10.81 21.44
CA GLU A 425 -3.68 -10.00 21.84
C GLU A 425 -3.57 -8.60 21.24
N VAL A 426 -4.69 -8.08 20.74
CA VAL A 426 -4.77 -6.71 20.22
C VAL A 426 -4.98 -5.74 21.38
N ARG A 427 -4.06 -4.78 21.50
CA ARG A 427 -4.12 -3.69 22.48
C ARG A 427 -4.08 -2.36 21.75
N TYR A 428 -4.83 -1.39 22.26
CA TYR A 428 -4.88 -0.05 21.70
C TYR A 428 -4.07 0.91 22.56
N LEU A 429 -3.14 1.64 21.93
CA LEU A 429 -2.35 2.69 22.59
C LEU A 429 -2.85 4.06 22.18
N SER A 430 -3.00 4.95 23.17
CA SER A 430 -3.28 6.37 22.95
C SER A 430 -1.99 7.18 22.89
N GLY A 431 -2.03 8.27 22.13
CA GLY A 431 -0.94 9.23 22.01
C GLY A 431 0.31 8.72 21.30
N VAL A 432 0.24 7.70 20.45
CA VAL A 432 1.40 7.24 19.68
C VAL A 432 1.91 8.37 18.78
N ARG A 433 3.23 8.53 18.71
CA ARG A 433 3.92 9.42 17.76
C ARG A 433 4.71 8.56 16.81
N SER A 434 4.42 8.67 15.52
CA SER A 434 5.07 7.91 14.45
C SER A 434 5.68 8.85 13.42
N SER A 435 7.00 8.80 13.28
CA SER A 435 7.75 9.47 12.20
C SER A 435 8.21 8.44 11.19
N ARG A 436 8.09 8.74 9.89
CA ARG A 436 8.61 7.92 8.79
C ARG A 436 9.29 8.83 7.75
N VAL A 437 10.43 8.38 7.24
CA VAL A 437 11.08 8.93 6.03
C VAL A 437 11.12 7.81 5.01
N ASP A 438 10.70 8.09 3.77
CA ASP A 438 10.78 7.21 2.62
C ASP A 438 11.64 7.88 1.55
N LEU A 439 12.64 7.16 1.04
CA LEU A 439 13.49 7.57 -0.08
C LEU A 439 13.34 6.52 -1.18
N SER A 440 13.24 6.94 -2.44
CA SER A 440 13.33 6.03 -3.59
C SER A 440 14.08 6.68 -4.75
N VAL A 441 14.73 5.85 -5.56
CA VAL A 441 15.42 6.23 -6.80
C VAL A 441 15.17 5.15 -7.83
N SER A 442 14.63 5.51 -8.99
CA SER A 442 14.47 4.63 -10.14
C SER A 442 15.33 5.17 -11.30
N TYR A 443 16.16 4.31 -11.88
CA TYR A 443 16.99 4.62 -13.04
C TYR A 443 16.80 3.60 -14.17
N ARG A 444 16.42 4.09 -15.35
CA ARG A 444 16.30 3.32 -16.58
C ARG A 444 17.58 3.49 -17.41
N PHE A 445 18.34 2.42 -17.58
CA PHE A 445 19.57 2.43 -18.39
C PHE A 445 19.24 2.48 -19.88
N ASP A 446 18.23 1.72 -20.29
CA ASP A 446 17.65 1.64 -21.64
C ASP A 446 16.22 1.08 -21.55
N GLU A 447 15.55 0.85 -22.68
CA GLU A 447 14.15 0.33 -22.71
C GLU A 447 13.98 -1.07 -22.08
N ARG A 448 15.07 -1.81 -21.89
CA ARG A 448 15.07 -3.20 -21.39
C ARG A 448 15.61 -3.31 -19.97
N GLN A 449 16.38 -2.34 -19.50
CA GLN A 449 17.12 -2.36 -18.25
C GLN A 449 16.73 -1.22 -17.32
N ASN A 450 16.26 -1.54 -16.12
CA ASN A 450 16.04 -0.55 -15.06
C ASN A 450 16.46 -1.08 -13.69
N VAL A 451 16.75 -0.15 -12.78
CA VAL A 451 16.97 -0.43 -11.36
C VAL A 451 16.12 0.53 -10.54
N THR A 452 15.48 0.04 -9.49
CA THR A 452 14.81 0.89 -8.49
C THR A 452 15.32 0.53 -7.11
N ALA A 453 15.83 1.50 -6.38
CA ALA A 453 16.29 1.38 -5.00
C ALA A 453 15.40 2.20 -4.07
N TYR A 454 15.28 1.77 -2.81
CA TYR A 454 14.51 2.45 -1.78
C TYR A 454 15.15 2.28 -0.40
N LEU A 455 14.89 3.24 0.46
CA LEU A 455 15.22 3.21 1.89
C LEU A 455 14.07 3.89 2.62
N TRP A 456 13.44 3.21 3.56
CA TRP A 456 12.56 3.86 4.52
C TRP A 456 13.03 3.63 5.94
N THR A 457 12.89 4.65 6.79
CA THR A 457 13.16 4.57 8.23
C THR A 457 11.93 5.03 9.01
N SER A 458 11.65 4.38 10.13
CA SER A 458 10.50 4.70 10.97
C SER A 458 10.83 4.66 12.46
N SER A 459 10.16 5.50 13.23
CA SER A 459 10.18 5.47 14.69
C SER A 459 8.76 5.71 15.21
N ALA A 460 8.19 4.71 15.89
CA ALA A 460 6.90 4.79 16.55
C ALA A 460 7.05 4.53 18.05
N ARG A 461 6.62 5.50 18.88
CA ARG A 461 6.70 5.45 20.35
C ARG A 461 5.43 6.00 20.96
N GLN A 462 5.06 5.50 22.15
CA GLN A 462 3.95 6.08 22.91
C GLN A 462 4.36 7.44 23.52
N LYS A 463 3.47 8.44 23.50
CA LYS A 463 3.69 9.72 24.18
C LYS A 463 3.89 9.50 25.69
N ASP A 464 4.78 10.33 26.25
CA ASP A 464 5.13 10.39 27.68
C ASP A 464 5.59 9.04 28.28
N SER A 465 6.17 8.19 27.43
CA SER A 465 6.58 6.83 27.74
C SER A 465 7.84 6.44 26.96
N SER A 466 8.66 5.55 27.51
CA SER A 466 9.80 4.94 26.80
C SER A 466 9.41 3.79 25.87
N LEU A 467 8.14 3.35 25.90
CA LEU A 467 7.67 2.17 25.19
C LEU A 467 7.75 2.35 23.66
N VAL A 468 8.47 1.43 23.02
CA VAL A 468 8.61 1.34 21.56
C VAL A 468 7.54 0.40 21.01
N LEU A 469 6.98 0.67 19.83
CA LEU A 469 5.98 -0.22 19.24
C LEU A 469 6.64 -1.51 18.71
N PRO A 470 6.21 -2.71 19.15
CA PRO A 470 6.74 -3.98 18.67
C PRO A 470 6.53 -4.22 17.18
N TYR A 471 7.38 -5.08 16.61
CA TYR A 471 7.36 -5.61 15.24
C TYR A 471 7.53 -4.56 14.12
N ARG A 472 7.97 -3.34 14.46
CA ARG A 472 8.34 -2.30 13.49
C ARG A 472 9.87 -2.24 13.33
N SER A 473 10.37 -2.22 12.09
CA SER A 473 11.79 -2.02 11.82
C SER A 473 12.15 -0.55 11.90
N ALA A 474 13.35 -0.28 12.44
CA ALA A 474 13.92 1.05 12.45
C ALA A 474 14.18 1.55 11.02
N PHE A 475 14.57 0.66 10.10
CA PHE A 475 14.62 0.91 8.67
C PHE A 475 14.54 -0.37 7.84
N THR A 476 14.22 -0.20 6.57
CA THR A 476 14.31 -1.21 5.51
C THR A 476 14.92 -0.54 4.27
N ALA A 477 15.89 -1.19 3.65
CA ALA A 477 16.53 -0.73 2.41
C ALA A 477 16.48 -1.84 1.37
N GLY A 478 16.12 -1.54 0.13
CA GLY A 478 16.04 -2.54 -0.92
C GLY A 478 16.34 -2.01 -2.30
N SER A 479 16.53 -2.95 -3.23
CA SER A 479 16.72 -2.68 -4.65
C SER A 479 16.14 -3.79 -5.50
N VAL A 480 15.62 -3.43 -6.66
CA VAL A 480 15.09 -4.32 -7.69
C VAL A 480 15.74 -3.92 -9.02
N PHE A 481 16.34 -4.89 -9.71
CA PHE A 481 16.92 -4.74 -11.05
C PHE A 481 16.13 -5.60 -12.03
N HIS A 482 15.66 -4.99 -13.12
CA HIS A 482 14.96 -5.66 -14.21
C HIS A 482 15.79 -5.61 -15.50
N ARG A 483 15.86 -6.73 -16.22
CA ARG A 483 16.48 -6.84 -17.53
C ARG A 483 15.72 -7.77 -18.48
N THR A 484 15.34 -7.26 -19.64
CA THR A 484 14.93 -8.07 -20.81
C THR A 484 16.14 -8.33 -21.72
N PHE A 485 16.32 -9.58 -22.14
CA PHE A 485 17.34 -10.02 -23.08
C PHE A 485 16.75 -10.22 -24.49
N ASP A 486 17.57 -10.08 -25.54
CA ASP A 486 17.15 -10.29 -26.94
C ASP A 486 16.53 -11.68 -27.21
N ILE A 487 16.93 -12.68 -26.43
CA ILE A 487 16.41 -14.06 -26.48
C ILE A 487 15.00 -14.22 -25.86
N GLY A 488 14.27 -13.13 -25.61
CA GLY A 488 12.91 -13.17 -25.06
C GLY A 488 12.84 -13.58 -23.57
N VAL A 489 13.97 -13.56 -22.87
CA VAL A 489 14.06 -13.79 -21.42
C VAL A 489 13.90 -12.47 -20.68
N ASN A 490 13.03 -12.43 -19.68
CA ASN A 490 12.96 -11.35 -18.69
C ASN A 490 13.55 -11.85 -17.38
N LEU A 491 14.30 -11.00 -16.68
CA LEU A 491 14.93 -11.27 -15.41
C LEU A 491 14.66 -10.12 -14.45
N GLU A 492 14.21 -10.44 -13.25
CA GLU A 492 14.07 -9.52 -12.12
C GLU A 492 14.94 -10.08 -10.97
N ALA A 493 15.83 -9.26 -10.43
CA ALA A 493 16.65 -9.60 -9.27
C ALA A 493 16.42 -8.56 -8.18
N ALA A 494 16.08 -8.99 -6.97
CA ALA A 494 15.80 -8.10 -5.85
C ALA A 494 16.65 -8.46 -4.63
N ALA A 495 16.98 -7.45 -3.84
CA ALA A 495 17.62 -7.58 -2.54
C ALA A 495 17.03 -6.55 -1.58
N GLU A 496 16.60 -6.98 -0.39
CA GLU A 496 16.03 -6.15 0.67
C GLU A 496 16.66 -6.50 2.02
N TYR A 497 17.24 -5.51 2.69
CA TYR A 497 17.66 -5.60 4.08
C TYR A 497 16.61 -4.97 4.99
N VAL A 498 16.14 -5.72 5.98
CA VAL A 498 15.23 -5.25 7.03
C VAL A 498 16.00 -5.24 8.36
N ALA A 499 16.05 -4.10 9.02
CA ALA A 499 16.72 -3.95 10.30
C ALA A 499 16.01 -4.75 11.42
N ALA A 500 16.73 -4.96 12.53
CA ALA A 500 16.17 -5.60 13.73
C ALA A 500 14.90 -4.91 14.23
N ARG A 501 14.02 -5.70 14.86
CA ARG A 501 12.66 -5.30 15.27
C ARG A 501 12.41 -5.65 16.73
N PRO A 502 12.13 -4.68 17.62
CA PRO A 502 11.65 -4.97 18.97
C PRO A 502 10.47 -5.95 18.93
N SER A 503 10.48 -6.98 19.74
CA SER A 503 9.40 -7.97 19.88
C SER A 503 8.52 -7.72 21.11
N ASP A 504 8.95 -6.80 21.98
CA ASP A 504 8.26 -6.31 23.17
C ASP A 504 8.32 -4.77 23.26
N PHE A 505 7.58 -4.17 24.20
CA PHE A 505 7.52 -2.72 24.37
C PHE A 505 8.74 -2.10 25.06
N SER A 506 9.54 -2.90 25.78
CA SER A 506 10.75 -2.45 26.47
C SER A 506 11.94 -2.24 25.52
N GLY A 507 11.89 -2.87 24.34
CA GLY A 507 12.99 -2.87 23.38
C GLY A 507 14.16 -3.79 23.77
N VAL A 508 13.97 -4.67 24.76
CA VAL A 508 15.02 -5.59 25.25
C VAL A 508 15.09 -6.84 24.38
N ASN A 509 13.96 -7.45 24.03
CA ASN A 509 13.94 -8.59 23.11
C ASN A 509 13.64 -8.12 21.69
N GLU A 510 14.47 -8.50 20.71
CA GLU A 510 14.28 -8.17 19.30
C GLU A 510 14.35 -9.41 18.38
N ASN A 511 13.60 -9.36 17.28
CA ASN A 511 13.83 -10.24 16.13
C ASN A 511 15.00 -9.67 15.33
N ALA A 512 16.00 -10.49 15.04
CA ALA A 512 17.19 -10.10 14.27
C ALA A 512 16.82 -9.55 12.88
N GLY A 513 17.66 -8.62 12.38
CA GLY A 513 17.58 -8.14 11.01
C GLY A 513 17.99 -9.22 10.00
N TYR A 514 17.56 -9.06 8.74
CA TYR A 514 17.77 -10.05 7.69
C TYR A 514 17.93 -9.41 6.31
N LEU A 515 18.66 -10.10 5.44
CA LEU A 515 18.84 -9.78 4.04
C LEU A 515 18.10 -10.80 3.19
N PHE A 516 17.01 -10.39 2.58
CA PHE A 516 16.25 -11.20 1.63
C PHE A 516 16.77 -10.92 0.22
N ALA A 517 17.10 -11.97 -0.53
CA ALA A 517 17.45 -11.85 -1.95
C ALA A 517 16.59 -12.80 -2.77
N SER A 518 16.08 -12.35 -3.91
CA SER A 518 15.26 -13.14 -4.82
C SER A 518 15.61 -12.89 -6.28
N VAL A 519 15.36 -13.90 -7.12
CA VAL A 519 15.47 -13.81 -8.58
C VAL A 519 14.23 -14.44 -9.20
N LYS A 520 13.62 -13.73 -10.14
CA LYS A 520 12.50 -14.17 -10.98
C LYS A 520 12.91 -14.09 -12.43
N GLY A 521 12.52 -15.06 -13.24
CA GLY A 521 12.71 -14.99 -14.68
C GLY A 521 11.59 -15.70 -15.44
N ASP A 522 11.27 -15.19 -16.62
CA ASP A 522 10.36 -15.83 -17.57
C ASP A 522 10.93 -15.81 -18.99
N VAL A 523 10.57 -16.83 -19.77
CA VAL A 523 10.99 -16.99 -21.16
C VAL A 523 9.78 -17.28 -22.05
N ALA A 524 9.67 -16.56 -23.17
CA ALA A 524 8.70 -16.86 -24.20
C ALA A 524 9.10 -18.14 -24.94
N LEU A 525 8.28 -19.19 -24.81
CA LEU A 525 8.41 -20.45 -25.54
C LEU A 525 7.61 -20.44 -26.85
N ALA A 526 6.53 -19.66 -26.88
CA ALA A 526 5.76 -19.25 -28.04
C ALA A 526 5.06 -17.92 -27.74
N ASP A 527 4.48 -17.24 -28.74
CA ASP A 527 3.78 -15.94 -28.61
C ASP A 527 2.80 -15.87 -27.42
N ARG A 528 2.17 -17.02 -27.13
CA ARG A 528 1.13 -17.18 -26.12
C ARG A 528 1.55 -18.01 -24.91
N PHE A 529 2.75 -18.59 -24.89
CA PHE A 529 3.17 -19.56 -23.88
C PHE A 529 4.53 -19.18 -23.30
N ARG A 530 4.58 -19.00 -21.97
CA ARG A 530 5.80 -18.65 -21.24
C ARG A 530 6.07 -19.63 -20.12
N ALA A 531 7.31 -20.07 -19.96
CA ALA A 531 7.77 -20.70 -18.73
C ALA A 531 8.34 -19.63 -17.79
N TYR A 532 8.16 -19.81 -16.48
CA TYR A 532 8.71 -18.93 -15.46
C TYR A 532 9.29 -19.70 -14.28
N ALA A 533 10.26 -19.10 -13.61
CA ALA A 533 10.83 -19.57 -12.36
C ALA A 533 11.07 -18.39 -11.41
N GLU A 534 10.81 -18.62 -10.13
CA GLU A 534 11.05 -17.67 -9.05
C GLU A 534 11.79 -18.36 -7.92
N LEU A 535 12.90 -17.77 -7.49
CA LEU A 535 13.72 -18.25 -6.40
C LEU A 535 13.80 -17.16 -5.33
N HIS A 536 13.19 -17.43 -4.19
CA HIS A 536 13.03 -16.54 -3.06
C HIS A 536 13.95 -16.96 -1.92
N ASN A 537 14.45 -16.00 -1.13
CA ASN A 537 15.42 -16.22 -0.05
C ASN A 537 16.67 -17.01 -0.50
N LEU A 538 17.38 -16.49 -1.50
CA LEU A 538 18.60 -17.07 -2.09
C LEU A 538 19.71 -17.37 -1.07
N LEU A 539 19.71 -16.68 0.06
CA LEU A 539 20.71 -16.84 1.13
C LEU A 539 20.31 -17.90 2.17
N ASP A 540 19.14 -18.54 2.00
CA ASP A 540 18.51 -19.48 2.94
C ASP A 540 18.45 -18.95 4.39
N GLN A 541 18.33 -17.62 4.54
CA GLN A 541 18.39 -17.01 5.88
C GLN A 541 17.15 -17.39 6.69
N HIS A 542 17.34 -17.83 7.93
CA HIS A 542 16.26 -17.99 8.89
C HIS A 542 15.90 -16.60 9.47
N TYR A 543 14.67 -16.14 9.27
CA TYR A 543 14.20 -14.84 9.77
C TYR A 543 12.80 -14.94 10.39
N TYR A 544 12.44 -13.94 11.19
CA TYR A 544 11.22 -13.93 12.00
C TYR A 544 10.50 -12.59 11.84
N ILE A 545 9.29 -12.61 11.27
CA ILE A 545 8.39 -11.46 11.26
C ILE A 545 7.72 -11.36 12.64
N TRP A 546 7.06 -12.43 13.05
CA TRP A 546 6.50 -12.59 14.38
C TRP A 546 7.42 -13.49 15.21
N ASN A 547 7.66 -13.14 16.48
CA ASN A 547 8.58 -13.90 17.33
C ASN A 547 8.11 -15.37 17.43
N GLY A 548 9.02 -16.32 17.21
CA GLY A 548 8.72 -17.77 17.14
C GLY A 548 8.27 -18.27 15.76
N TYR A 549 7.66 -17.42 14.93
CA TYR A 549 7.24 -17.79 13.56
C TYR A 549 8.40 -17.57 12.59
N ARG A 550 9.17 -18.63 12.41
CA ARG A 550 10.24 -18.71 11.41
C ARG A 550 9.62 -18.64 10.01
N GLU A 551 9.99 -17.63 9.23
CA GLU A 551 9.62 -17.60 7.82
C GLU A 551 10.46 -18.60 7.00
N ARG A 552 9.95 -18.95 5.82
CA ARG A 552 10.55 -19.98 4.97
C ARG A 552 11.99 -19.64 4.58
N GLY A 553 12.80 -20.68 4.50
CA GLY A 553 14.14 -20.62 3.90
C GLY A 553 14.06 -20.40 2.38
N ILE A 554 15.05 -20.90 1.66
CA ILE A 554 15.05 -20.89 0.19
C ILE A 554 13.76 -21.52 -0.36
N TYR A 555 13.13 -20.84 -1.32
CA TYR A 555 11.86 -21.27 -1.92
C TYR A 555 11.89 -21.07 -3.43
N LEU A 556 11.88 -22.19 -4.16
CA LEU A 556 11.71 -22.22 -5.62
C LEU A 556 10.23 -22.43 -5.97
N LEU A 557 9.74 -21.68 -6.95
CA LEU A 557 8.50 -21.90 -7.68
C LEU A 557 8.82 -21.92 -9.17
N ALA A 558 8.35 -22.93 -9.91
CA ALA A 558 8.48 -22.96 -11.36
C ALA A 558 7.12 -23.30 -11.99
N GLY A 559 6.85 -22.75 -13.17
CA GLY A 559 5.54 -22.90 -13.81
C GLY A 559 5.48 -22.44 -15.24
N VAL A 560 4.27 -22.47 -15.78
CA VAL A 560 3.94 -22.01 -17.12
C VAL A 560 2.75 -21.07 -17.09
N SER A 561 2.69 -20.16 -18.05
CA SER A 561 1.53 -19.30 -18.28
C SER A 561 1.14 -19.30 -19.74
N TYR A 562 -0.17 -19.28 -19.99
CA TYR A 562 -0.78 -19.21 -21.31
C TYR A 562 -1.72 -18.01 -21.39
N SER A 563 -1.59 -17.20 -22.43
CA SER A 563 -2.42 -16.01 -22.68
C SER A 563 -2.99 -16.02 -24.10
N TRP A 564 -4.26 -15.67 -24.27
CA TRP A 564 -4.97 -15.70 -25.56
C TRP A 564 -5.79 -14.45 -25.82
#